data_AF-A0A423HI72-F1
#
_entry.id   AF-A0A423HI72-F1
#
_cell.length_a   1.000
_cell.length_b   1.000
_cell.length_c   1.000
_cell.angle_alpha   90.00
_cell.angle_beta   90.00
_cell.angle_gamma   90.00
#
_symmetry.space_group_name_H-M   'P 1'
#
loop_
_entity.id
_entity.type
_entity.pdbx_description
1 polymer ?
#
loop_
_entity_poly.entity_id
_entity_poly.type
_entity_poly.pdbx_seq_one_letter_code
_entity_poly.pdbx_strand_id
1 'polypeptide(L)'
;MAGNKDIPRVQNPPSGDGHHVTHRYMTATELAERDARQNAYDAMLARQQAFEASLQVAAKKDDVVRAGCVFAKSCKLPDAIIDYTNPSGVVPTDSLKDYGELVLLGAREADESGVVPLKKISGTAIPAGFGSFALTGSAFAALPAVAASTAAATLAGLVALVIPSSLGDSSLYTEDQLRALKQARTRVRLRVEQQADGSLKGYGFYTGKNRDWEMVDVAQFTLRGSQQVADLGDGIELIWTPAEDGSNILGIPALEAAPQAPHIWVYPPTKAADSIIVNPVYPPEYKDFILVFPADSGVLPVYIVVSVSGRRVPNPDHDYHSAPETEEITGFLGLKEAKKKTPRQGGGGLRERWIDAKGRTIYEWDSLHGELEAYRASDGSHLGSFDHLTGKQIDPPKKNRSIKKYL
;
A
#
# COMPACT_ATOMS: atom_id res chain seq x y z
N MET A 1 6.84 36.26 39.37
CA MET A 1 7.92 35.47 38.73
C MET A 1 7.60 33.99 38.91
N ALA A 2 6.69 33.44 38.11
CA ALA A 2 6.41 32.00 38.06
C ALA A 2 7.41 31.39 37.07
N GLY A 3 8.26 30.48 37.54
CA GLY A 3 9.35 29.91 36.75
C GLY A 3 8.85 28.97 35.66
N ASN A 4 9.59 28.90 34.55
CA ASN A 4 9.38 28.03 33.37
C ASN A 4 9.44 26.50 33.67
N LYS A 5 8.96 26.02 34.82
CA LYS A 5 9.02 24.61 35.21
C LYS A 5 7.95 23.73 34.53
N ASP A 6 6.86 24.32 34.05
CA ASP A 6 5.72 23.56 33.50
C ASP A 6 5.57 23.65 31.97
N ILE A 7 6.50 24.33 31.27
CA ILE A 7 6.44 24.47 29.81
C ILE A 7 7.24 23.31 29.17
N PRO A 8 6.61 22.46 28.34
CA PRO A 8 7.30 21.38 27.63
C PRO A 8 8.44 21.91 26.76
N ARG A 9 9.49 21.11 26.65
CA ARG A 9 10.68 21.42 25.82
C ARG A 9 10.61 20.69 24.50
N VAL A 10 10.97 21.38 23.43
CA VAL A 10 11.10 20.86 22.07
C VAL A 10 12.54 20.98 21.59
N GLN A 11 13.00 20.00 20.83
CA GLN A 11 14.35 19.96 20.28
C GLN A 11 14.51 21.03 19.20
N ASN A 12 15.62 21.77 19.23
CA ASN A 12 15.94 22.71 18.17
C ASN A 12 16.46 21.96 16.93
N PRO A 13 16.25 22.51 15.73
CA PRO A 13 16.94 22.01 14.53
C PRO A 13 18.46 22.12 14.72
N PRO A 14 19.25 21.17 14.18
CA PRO A 14 20.71 21.19 14.32
C PRO A 14 21.31 22.45 13.69
N SER A 15 22.24 23.09 14.41
CA SER A 15 22.95 24.31 13.99
C SER A 15 24.42 24.18 14.41
N GLY A 16 25.36 24.30 13.46
CA GLY A 16 26.80 24.12 13.68
C GLY A 16 27.25 22.66 13.71
N ASP A 17 28.53 22.42 14.05
CA ASP A 17 29.28 21.16 13.96
C ASP A 17 28.67 19.99 14.76
N GLY A 18 27.51 19.49 14.33
CA GLY A 18 26.98 18.13 14.46
C GLY A 18 26.78 17.49 15.84
N HIS A 19 27.32 18.06 16.92
CA HIS A 19 27.56 17.31 18.17
C HIS A 19 26.81 17.83 19.39
N HIS A 20 25.94 18.84 19.27
CA HIS A 20 25.16 19.36 20.40
C HIS A 20 23.66 19.47 20.08
N VAL A 21 22.86 18.63 20.72
CA VAL A 21 21.39 18.74 20.73
C VAL A 21 20.97 19.80 21.74
N THR A 22 20.38 20.90 21.27
CA THR A 22 19.82 21.94 22.14
C THR A 22 18.29 21.87 22.18
N HIS A 23 17.70 22.25 23.31
CA HIS A 23 16.25 22.24 23.53
C HIS A 23 15.77 23.66 23.83
N ARG A 24 14.59 24.03 23.32
CA ARG A 24 13.89 25.27 23.68
C ARG A 24 12.53 24.99 24.30
N TYR A 25 11.99 25.93 25.05
CA TYR A 25 10.61 25.86 25.52
C TYR A 25 9.65 26.05 24.33
N MET A 26 8.51 25.36 24.37
CA MET A 26 7.43 25.61 23.41
C MET A 26 6.96 27.06 23.51
N THR A 27 6.71 27.67 22.36
CA THR A 27 6.10 28.99 22.26
C THR A 27 4.61 28.91 22.64
N ALA A 28 4.01 30.05 23.01
CA ALA A 28 2.59 30.11 23.37
C ALA A 28 1.67 29.58 22.25
N THR A 29 2.04 29.80 20.99
CA THR A 29 1.30 29.28 19.82
C THR A 29 1.39 27.76 19.72
N GLU A 30 2.59 27.18 19.88
CA GLU A 30 2.79 25.73 19.85
C GLU A 30 2.09 25.01 21.02
N LEU A 31 1.97 25.69 22.17
CA LEU A 31 1.22 25.21 23.33
C LEU A 31 -0.29 25.20 23.04
N ALA A 32 -0.82 26.28 22.48
CA ALA A 32 -2.23 26.38 22.11
C ALA A 32 -2.63 25.36 21.02
N GLU A 33 -1.76 25.12 20.04
CA GLU A 33 -1.97 24.08 19.03
C GLU A 33 -1.92 22.66 19.60
N ARG A 34 -1.12 22.43 20.64
CA ARG A 34 -1.06 21.15 21.35
C ARG A 34 -2.35 20.93 22.14
N ASP A 35 -2.78 21.93 22.91
CA ASP A 35 -4.01 21.84 23.71
C ASP A 35 -5.25 21.69 22.83
N ALA A 36 -5.31 22.39 21.70
CA ALA A 36 -6.40 22.23 20.73
C ALA A 36 -6.44 20.82 20.13
N ARG A 37 -5.29 20.23 19.79
CA ARG A 37 -5.20 18.84 19.31
C ARG A 37 -5.60 17.83 20.37
N GLN A 38 -5.21 18.07 21.62
CA GLN A 38 -5.52 17.18 22.73
C GLN A 38 -7.02 17.22 23.07
N ASN A 39 -7.62 18.41 23.10
CA ASN A 39 -9.07 18.57 23.28
C ASN A 39 -9.88 17.94 22.13
N ALA A 40 -9.41 18.05 20.89
CA ALA A 40 -10.05 17.40 19.74
C ALA A 40 -9.99 15.86 19.85
N TYR A 41 -8.89 15.32 20.35
CA TYR A 41 -8.71 13.90 20.59
C TYR A 41 -9.62 13.39 21.73
N ASP A 42 -9.68 14.11 22.86
CA ASP A 42 -10.54 13.72 23.98
C ASP A 42 -12.03 13.80 23.61
N ALA A 43 -12.42 14.80 22.82
CA ALA A 43 -13.77 14.92 22.29
C ALA A 43 -14.14 13.78 21.31
N MET A 44 -13.17 13.29 20.53
CA MET A 44 -13.36 12.12 19.66
C MET A 44 -13.57 10.85 20.50
N LEU A 45 -12.74 10.64 21.53
CA LEU A 45 -12.84 9.47 22.41
C LEU A 45 -14.17 9.44 23.17
N ALA A 46 -14.65 10.60 23.63
CA ALA A 46 -15.96 10.72 24.28
C ALA A 46 -17.12 10.40 23.33
N ARG A 47 -17.02 10.79 22.04
CA ARG A 47 -18.01 10.42 21.01
C ARG A 47 -17.99 8.92 20.72
N GLN A 48 -16.82 8.30 20.72
CA GLN A 48 -16.69 6.85 20.57
C GLN A 48 -17.35 6.09 21.72
N GLN A 49 -17.11 6.50 22.97
CA GLN A 49 -17.75 5.89 24.14
C GLN A 49 -19.27 6.07 24.13
N ALA A 50 -19.77 7.26 23.74
CA ALA A 50 -21.20 7.49 23.61
C ALA A 50 -21.85 6.65 22.49
N PHE A 51 -21.10 6.38 21.41
CA PHE A 51 -21.54 5.50 20.33
C PHE A 51 -21.52 4.03 20.74
N GLU A 52 -20.51 3.56 21.48
CA GLU A 52 -20.47 2.20 22.02
C GLU A 52 -21.61 1.94 23.00
N ALA A 53 -21.94 2.92 23.84
CA ALA A 53 -23.11 2.85 24.73
C ALA A 53 -24.44 2.79 23.93
N SER A 54 -24.54 3.49 22.80
CA SER A 54 -25.74 3.45 21.95
C SER A 54 -25.88 2.13 21.17
N LEU A 55 -24.77 1.47 20.83
CA LEU A 55 -24.76 0.14 20.23
C LEU A 55 -25.27 -0.95 21.18
N GLN A 56 -24.99 -0.86 22.48
CA GLN A 56 -25.58 -1.78 23.47
C GLN A 56 -27.10 -1.66 23.57
N VAL A 57 -27.65 -0.46 23.31
CA VAL A 57 -29.10 -0.21 23.30
C VAL A 57 -29.73 -0.70 21.99
N ALA A 58 -29.02 -0.59 20.87
CA ALA A 58 -29.49 -1.01 19.54
C ALA A 58 -29.47 -2.54 19.33
N ALA A 59 -28.65 -3.29 20.09
CA ALA A 59 -28.55 -4.75 20.03
C ALA A 59 -29.84 -5.52 20.45
N LYS A 60 -30.93 -4.82 20.80
CA LYS A 60 -32.23 -5.42 21.16
C LYS A 60 -33.25 -5.51 20.02
N LYS A 61 -32.89 -5.34 18.74
CA LYS A 61 -33.84 -5.51 17.62
C LYS A 61 -33.29 -6.36 16.47
N ASP A 62 -33.87 -7.56 16.38
CA ASP A 62 -34.07 -8.53 15.29
C ASP A 62 -32.94 -8.80 14.26
N ASP A 63 -32.39 -10.02 14.37
CA ASP A 63 -31.32 -10.60 13.56
C ASP A 63 -31.82 -11.24 12.25
N VAL A 64 -31.20 -10.83 11.14
CA VAL A 64 -30.99 -11.69 9.97
C VAL A 64 -29.59 -12.28 10.13
N VAL A 65 -29.47 -13.62 10.07
CA VAL A 65 -28.23 -14.38 10.30
C VAL A 65 -27.06 -13.83 9.47
N ARG A 66 -26.19 -13.04 10.10
CA ARG A 66 -24.86 -12.66 9.60
C ARG A 66 -23.82 -13.41 10.44
N ALA A 67 -23.44 -14.62 10.00
CA ALA A 67 -22.42 -15.41 10.68
C ALA A 67 -21.05 -14.71 10.59
N GLY A 68 -20.34 -14.61 11.72
CA GLY A 68 -19.08 -13.88 11.90
C GLY A 68 -17.84 -14.50 11.25
N CYS A 69 -17.93 -15.02 10.03
CA CYS A 69 -16.81 -15.64 9.33
C CYS A 69 -15.75 -14.62 8.89
N VAL A 70 -14.51 -15.08 8.71
CA VAL A 70 -13.37 -14.34 8.16
C VAL A 70 -12.61 -15.20 7.14
N PHE A 71 -11.88 -14.60 6.21
CA PHE A 71 -11.12 -15.30 5.18
C PHE A 71 -9.84 -15.91 5.76
N ALA A 72 -9.10 -15.12 6.53
CA ALA A 72 -7.89 -15.55 7.22
C ALA A 72 -7.88 -14.98 8.64
N LYS A 73 -7.35 -15.76 9.58
CA LYS A 73 -7.05 -15.35 10.96
C LYS A 73 -5.81 -16.08 11.48
N SER A 74 -5.24 -15.57 12.57
CA SER A 74 -4.11 -16.22 13.22
C SER A 74 -4.51 -17.59 13.77
N CYS A 75 -3.70 -18.61 13.49
CA CYS A 75 -3.84 -19.96 14.04
C CYS A 75 -3.52 -20.04 15.55
N LYS A 76 -3.00 -18.95 16.13
CA LYS A 76 -2.80 -18.82 17.58
C LYS A 76 -4.09 -18.47 18.32
N LEU A 77 -5.14 -18.05 17.62
CA LEU A 77 -6.44 -17.79 18.22
C LEU A 77 -7.14 -19.12 18.55
N PRO A 78 -7.88 -19.19 19.66
CA PRO A 78 -8.72 -20.36 19.93
C PRO A 78 -9.75 -20.61 18.82
N ASP A 79 -10.24 -21.85 18.77
CA ASP A 79 -11.31 -22.27 17.86
C ASP A 79 -12.50 -21.32 17.92
N ALA A 80 -13.06 -21.00 16.74
CA ALA A 80 -14.17 -20.07 16.55
C ALA A 80 -13.89 -18.60 16.92
N ILE A 81 -12.76 -18.28 17.57
CA ILE A 81 -12.39 -16.89 17.93
C ILE A 81 -11.66 -16.21 16.78
N ILE A 82 -12.26 -15.16 16.23
CA ILE A 82 -11.72 -14.43 15.08
C ILE A 82 -10.89 -13.19 15.47
N ASP A 83 -11.00 -12.72 16.71
CA ASP A 83 -10.33 -11.51 17.19
C ASP A 83 -9.45 -11.82 18.40
N TYR A 84 -8.29 -11.17 18.48
CA TYR A 84 -7.57 -11.07 19.76
C TYR A 84 -8.41 -10.29 20.77
N THR A 85 -8.73 -10.95 21.89
CA THR A 85 -9.38 -10.32 23.04
C THR A 85 -8.40 -10.24 24.20
N ASN A 86 -7.87 -9.05 24.45
CA ASN A 86 -7.03 -8.80 25.62
C ASN A 86 -7.69 -7.72 26.50
N PRO A 87 -7.92 -7.97 27.81
CA PRO A 87 -8.44 -6.96 28.74
C PRO A 87 -7.61 -5.66 28.78
N SER A 88 -6.31 -5.74 28.46
CA SER A 88 -5.43 -4.56 28.37
C SER A 88 -5.46 -3.85 27.02
N GLY A 89 -6.19 -4.38 26.03
CA GLY A 89 -6.25 -3.86 24.66
C GLY A 89 -5.01 -4.15 23.81
N VAL A 90 -4.01 -4.86 24.33
CA VAL A 90 -2.77 -5.15 23.61
C VAL A 90 -2.94 -6.37 22.69
N VAL A 91 -2.75 -6.15 21.40
CA VAL A 91 -2.71 -7.19 20.35
C VAL A 91 -1.24 -7.52 20.05
N PRO A 92 -0.86 -8.81 19.97
CA PRO A 92 0.53 -9.20 19.67
C PRO A 92 0.93 -8.85 18.23
N THR A 93 2.23 -8.65 18.02
CA THR A 93 2.82 -8.71 16.67
C THR A 93 3.04 -10.17 16.30
N ASP A 94 2.45 -10.60 15.20
CA ASP A 94 2.52 -11.98 14.71
C ASP A 94 3.41 -12.11 13.47
N SER A 95 3.81 -13.34 13.15
CA SER A 95 4.38 -13.64 11.84
C SER A 95 3.25 -13.87 10.84
N LEU A 96 3.44 -13.50 9.56
CA LEU A 96 2.46 -13.83 8.53
C LEU A 96 2.18 -15.34 8.43
N LYS A 97 3.16 -16.18 8.78
CA LYS A 97 3.02 -17.64 8.86
C LYS A 97 1.93 -18.11 9.82
N ASP A 98 1.59 -17.30 10.81
CA ASP A 98 0.50 -17.61 11.74
C ASP A 98 -0.87 -17.49 11.04
N TYR A 99 -0.97 -16.78 9.92
CA TYR A 99 -2.21 -16.57 9.16
C TYR A 99 -2.31 -17.47 7.92
N GLY A 100 -1.18 -17.83 7.33
CA GLY A 100 -1.13 -18.65 6.12
C GLY A 100 0.25 -18.74 5.48
N GLU A 101 0.34 -19.54 4.43
CA GLU A 101 1.56 -19.73 3.65
C GLU A 101 1.69 -18.65 2.57
N LEU A 102 2.86 -18.00 2.50
CA LEU A 102 3.17 -16.96 1.53
C LEU A 102 3.90 -17.55 0.31
N VAL A 103 3.38 -17.22 -0.88
CA VAL A 103 4.08 -17.39 -2.16
C VAL A 103 4.30 -16.01 -2.77
N LEU A 104 5.54 -15.70 -3.17
CA LEU A 104 5.86 -14.46 -3.89
C LEU A 104 6.14 -14.79 -5.34
N LEU A 105 5.45 -14.09 -6.24
CA LEU A 105 5.63 -14.16 -7.67
C LEU A 105 6.09 -12.81 -8.22
N GLY A 106 7.03 -12.83 -9.16
CA GLY A 106 7.56 -11.66 -9.83
C GLY A 106 7.47 -11.80 -11.34
N ALA A 107 7.24 -10.68 -11.99
CA ALA A 107 7.17 -10.52 -13.43
C ALA A 107 8.18 -9.44 -13.84
N ARG A 108 8.88 -9.60 -14.96
CA ARG A 108 9.87 -8.63 -15.46
C ARG A 108 9.54 -8.09 -16.83
N GLU A 109 9.14 -8.98 -17.73
CA GLU A 109 9.00 -8.67 -19.16
C GLU A 109 7.63 -9.12 -19.64
N ALA A 110 7.02 -8.29 -20.49
CA ALA A 110 5.86 -8.68 -21.26
C ALA A 110 6.30 -9.53 -22.47
N ASP A 111 5.49 -10.52 -22.82
CA ASP A 111 5.64 -11.23 -24.08
C ASP A 111 5.13 -10.37 -25.27
N GLU A 112 5.22 -10.91 -26.48
CA GLU A 112 4.82 -10.24 -27.72
C GLU A 112 3.33 -9.83 -27.74
N SER A 113 2.51 -10.44 -26.88
CA SER A 113 1.08 -10.14 -26.74
C SER A 113 0.76 -9.11 -25.64
N GLY A 114 1.78 -8.62 -24.93
CA GLY A 114 1.60 -7.71 -23.79
C GLY A 114 1.21 -8.41 -22.49
N VAL A 115 1.36 -9.74 -22.42
CA VAL A 115 1.11 -10.53 -21.22
C VAL A 115 2.41 -10.70 -20.45
N VAL A 116 2.36 -10.48 -19.14
CA VAL A 116 3.54 -10.46 -18.26
C VAL A 116 3.51 -11.71 -17.37
N PRO A 117 4.19 -12.81 -17.75
CA PRO A 117 4.14 -14.07 -17.00
C PRO A 117 4.77 -13.92 -15.61
N LEU A 118 4.06 -14.41 -14.59
CA LEU A 118 4.53 -14.42 -13.22
C LEU A 118 5.38 -15.66 -12.96
N LYS A 119 6.56 -15.44 -12.38
CA LYS A 119 7.54 -16.48 -12.00
C LYS A 119 7.75 -16.48 -10.50
N LYS A 120 8.05 -17.65 -9.93
CA LYS A 120 8.21 -17.83 -8.48
C LYS A 120 9.49 -17.17 -7.96
N ILE A 121 9.34 -16.22 -7.03
CA ILE A 121 10.45 -15.66 -6.23
C ILE A 121 10.68 -16.52 -4.99
N SER A 122 9.61 -16.82 -4.25
CA SER A 122 9.69 -17.60 -3.02
C SER A 122 8.37 -18.27 -2.66
N GLY A 123 8.38 -19.03 -1.56
CA GLY A 123 7.24 -19.75 -1.04
C GLY A 123 7.46 -21.26 -1.05
N THR A 124 6.67 -21.96 -0.25
CA THR A 124 6.63 -23.43 -0.22
C THR A 124 6.13 -24.00 -1.55
N ALA A 125 5.99 -25.32 -1.66
CA ALA A 125 5.42 -25.93 -2.86
C ALA A 125 4.05 -25.30 -3.15
N ILE A 126 3.86 -24.78 -4.36
CA ILE A 126 2.57 -24.25 -4.78
C ILE A 126 1.62 -25.44 -4.82
N PRO A 127 0.42 -25.36 -4.21
CA PRO A 127 -0.50 -26.50 -4.17
C PRO A 127 -0.78 -27.02 -5.58
N ALA A 128 -0.92 -28.35 -5.70
CA ALA A 128 -1.25 -28.99 -6.97
C ALA A 128 -2.53 -28.35 -7.55
N GLY A 129 -2.55 -28.11 -8.87
CA GLY A 129 -3.70 -27.53 -9.58
C GLY A 129 -3.64 -26.01 -9.81
N PHE A 130 -2.79 -25.25 -9.11
CA PHE A 130 -2.70 -23.79 -9.30
C PHE A 130 -2.23 -23.38 -10.71
N GLY A 131 -1.52 -24.24 -11.44
CA GLY A 131 -1.08 -23.94 -12.81
C GLY A 131 -0.15 -22.72 -12.87
N SER A 132 -0.44 -21.77 -13.76
CA SER A 132 0.35 -20.55 -13.96
C SER A 132 -0.49 -19.27 -13.88
N PHE A 133 0.18 -18.16 -13.58
CA PHE A 133 -0.42 -16.83 -13.56
C PHE A 133 0.35 -15.87 -14.47
N ALA A 134 -0.36 -14.88 -15.00
CA ALA A 134 0.24 -13.77 -15.72
C ALA A 134 -0.56 -12.48 -15.47
N LEU A 135 0.12 -11.33 -15.52
CA LEU A 135 -0.51 -10.03 -15.46
C LEU A 135 -0.73 -9.50 -16.88
N THR A 136 -1.83 -8.80 -17.10
CA THR A 136 -2.09 -8.09 -18.35
C THR A 136 -2.91 -6.82 -18.10
N GLY A 137 -3.24 -6.11 -19.17
CA GLY A 137 -4.03 -4.89 -19.14
C GLY A 137 -3.23 -3.63 -19.46
N SER A 138 -3.92 -2.49 -19.49
CA SER A 138 -3.36 -1.21 -19.92
C SER A 138 -2.21 -0.72 -19.03
N ALA A 139 -2.12 -1.22 -17.79
CA ALA A 139 -0.99 -0.96 -16.90
C ALA A 139 0.35 -1.50 -17.44
N PHE A 140 0.32 -2.49 -18.34
CA PHE A 140 1.52 -3.15 -18.88
C PHE A 140 1.80 -2.81 -20.35
N ALA A 141 0.92 -2.03 -21.00
CA ALA A 141 0.98 -1.73 -22.44
C ALA A 141 2.20 -0.91 -22.89
N ALA A 142 2.95 -0.31 -21.96
CA ALA A 142 4.12 0.53 -22.23
C ALA A 142 5.46 -0.11 -21.84
N LEU A 143 5.48 -1.38 -21.41
CA LEU A 143 6.72 -2.04 -21.02
C LEU A 143 7.56 -2.36 -22.27
N PRO A 144 8.80 -1.86 -22.37
CA PRO A 144 9.65 -2.16 -23.51
C PRO A 144 10.08 -3.63 -23.47
N ALA A 145 9.94 -4.34 -24.59
CA ALA A 145 10.55 -5.65 -24.81
C ALA A 145 12.06 -5.48 -25.09
N VAL A 146 12.91 -5.22 -24.08
CA VAL A 146 14.36 -5.06 -24.33
C VAL A 146 15.26 -5.57 -23.18
N ALA A 147 16.11 -6.55 -23.57
CA ALA A 147 17.41 -7.02 -23.07
C ALA A 147 17.80 -6.81 -21.59
N ALA A 148 17.92 -7.94 -20.90
CA ALA A 148 18.57 -8.12 -19.60
C ALA A 148 19.90 -7.35 -19.46
N SER A 149 19.88 -6.23 -18.74
CA SER A 149 21.08 -5.60 -18.21
C SER A 149 21.25 -5.93 -16.72
N THR A 150 22.48 -6.27 -16.34
CA THR A 150 22.88 -6.99 -15.13
C THR A 150 22.96 -6.15 -13.84
N ALA A 151 21.99 -5.28 -13.57
CA ALA A 151 21.85 -4.61 -12.27
C ALA A 151 20.45 -4.88 -11.72
N ALA A 152 20.38 -5.51 -10.53
CA ALA A 152 19.16 -5.92 -9.79
C ALA A 152 17.83 -5.68 -10.54
N ALA A 153 17.50 -6.58 -11.47
CA ALA A 153 16.49 -6.30 -12.49
C ALA A 153 15.10 -6.06 -11.86
N THR A 154 14.61 -4.84 -12.09
CA THR A 154 13.32 -4.32 -11.64
C THR A 154 12.17 -5.22 -12.08
N LEU A 155 11.22 -5.46 -11.18
CA LEU A 155 10.02 -6.24 -11.45
C LEU A 155 8.98 -5.34 -12.12
N ALA A 156 8.46 -5.72 -13.28
CA ALA A 156 7.26 -5.10 -13.85
C ALA A 156 6.03 -5.31 -12.97
N GLY A 157 5.95 -6.46 -12.30
CA GLY A 157 4.88 -6.78 -11.34
C GLY A 157 5.36 -7.71 -10.24
N LEU A 158 4.79 -7.54 -9.06
CA LEU A 158 5.01 -8.35 -7.87
C LEU A 158 3.65 -8.75 -7.31
N VAL A 159 3.44 -10.05 -7.12
CA VAL A 159 2.21 -10.60 -6.52
C VAL A 159 2.57 -11.42 -5.30
N ALA A 160 2.01 -11.06 -4.15
CA ALA A 160 2.01 -11.91 -2.97
C ALA A 160 0.70 -12.71 -2.93
N LEU A 161 0.80 -14.02 -2.75
CA LEU A 161 -0.34 -14.91 -2.54
C LEU A 161 -0.23 -15.49 -1.13
N VAL A 162 -1.29 -15.36 -0.35
CA VAL A 162 -1.42 -15.98 0.97
C VAL A 162 -2.50 -17.03 0.91
N ILE A 163 -2.08 -18.28 1.10
CA ILE A 163 -2.97 -19.42 1.25
C ILE A 163 -3.31 -19.48 2.75
N PRO A 164 -4.57 -19.22 3.15
CA PRO A 164 -4.93 -19.17 4.55
C PRO A 164 -4.71 -20.53 5.23
N SER A 165 -4.32 -20.51 6.50
CA SER A 165 -4.21 -21.73 7.31
C SER A 165 -5.56 -22.44 7.40
N SER A 166 -5.58 -23.76 7.16
CA SER A 166 -6.79 -24.57 7.36
C SER A 166 -6.98 -24.84 8.85
N LEU A 167 -7.93 -24.14 9.48
CA LEU A 167 -8.17 -24.24 10.93
C LEU A 167 -9.25 -25.24 11.33
N GLY A 168 -10.15 -25.62 10.41
CA GLY A 168 -11.22 -26.58 10.67
C GLY A 168 -12.26 -26.14 11.71
N ASP A 169 -12.26 -24.86 12.11
CA ASP A 169 -12.98 -24.36 13.29
C ASP A 169 -14.27 -23.58 12.99
N SER A 170 -14.84 -23.75 11.78
CA SER A 170 -16.05 -23.07 11.27
C SER A 170 -16.02 -21.52 11.31
N SER A 171 -14.88 -20.92 11.66
CA SER A 171 -14.71 -19.46 11.68
C SER A 171 -14.34 -18.88 10.32
N LEU A 172 -13.99 -19.75 9.37
CA LEU A 172 -13.60 -19.37 8.02
C LEU A 172 -14.78 -19.42 7.05
N TYR A 173 -14.77 -18.55 6.04
CA TYR A 173 -15.75 -18.64 4.96
C TYR A 173 -15.61 -19.95 4.19
N THR A 174 -16.73 -20.49 3.73
CA THR A 174 -16.72 -21.54 2.69
C THR A 174 -16.50 -20.93 1.30
N GLU A 175 -16.09 -21.76 0.35
CA GLU A 175 -15.91 -21.32 -1.05
C GLU A 175 -17.20 -20.77 -1.66
N ASP A 176 -18.33 -21.44 -1.41
CA ASP A 176 -19.65 -21.01 -1.89
C ASP A 176 -20.07 -19.66 -1.30
N GLN A 177 -19.74 -19.43 -0.02
CA GLN A 177 -19.98 -18.14 0.61
C GLN A 177 -19.15 -17.05 -0.07
N LEU A 178 -17.84 -17.28 -0.27
CA LEU A 178 -16.97 -16.31 -0.94
C LEU A 178 -17.47 -16.00 -2.36
N ARG A 179 -17.92 -17.01 -3.11
CA ARG A 179 -18.45 -16.84 -4.48
C ARG A 179 -19.72 -15.98 -4.54
N ALA A 180 -20.50 -15.93 -3.47
CA ALA A 180 -21.70 -15.10 -3.37
C ALA A 180 -21.41 -13.67 -2.86
N LEU A 181 -20.19 -13.39 -2.42
CA LEU A 181 -19.79 -12.12 -1.82
C LEU A 181 -19.05 -11.22 -2.80
N LYS A 182 -19.27 -9.91 -2.70
CA LYS A 182 -18.45 -8.88 -3.36
C LYS A 182 -17.22 -8.52 -2.55
N GLN A 183 -17.35 -8.58 -1.23
CA GLN A 183 -16.30 -8.33 -0.26
C GLN A 183 -16.40 -9.33 0.87
N ALA A 184 -15.27 -9.75 1.42
CA ALA A 184 -15.23 -10.63 2.58
C ALA A 184 -14.29 -10.08 3.65
N ARG A 185 -14.57 -10.45 4.90
CA ARG A 185 -13.77 -10.02 6.06
C ARG A 185 -12.46 -10.78 6.12
N THR A 186 -11.36 -10.17 6.48
CA THR A 186 -10.08 -10.83 6.81
C THR A 186 -9.48 -10.21 8.07
N ARG A 187 -8.61 -10.95 8.77
CA ARG A 187 -7.85 -10.46 9.93
C ARG A 187 -6.43 -10.03 9.64
N VAL A 188 -5.98 -10.23 8.40
CA VAL A 188 -4.69 -9.77 7.92
C VAL A 188 -4.85 -9.14 6.56
N ARG A 189 -4.22 -7.98 6.38
CA ARG A 189 -3.95 -7.38 5.08
C ARG A 189 -2.49 -7.02 5.01
N LEU A 190 -1.85 -7.24 3.86
CA LEU A 190 -0.41 -7.04 3.73
C LEU A 190 -0.08 -6.18 2.53
N ARG A 191 1.11 -5.60 2.59
CA ARG A 191 1.70 -4.87 1.48
C ARG A 191 3.05 -5.48 1.18
N VAL A 192 3.33 -5.64 -0.10
CA VAL A 192 4.65 -5.97 -0.62
C VAL A 192 5.03 -4.97 -1.70
N GLU A 193 6.29 -4.59 -1.73
CA GLU A 193 6.85 -3.73 -2.77
C GLU A 193 8.31 -4.09 -3.02
N GLN A 194 8.80 -3.78 -4.23
CA GLN A 194 10.23 -3.75 -4.51
C GLN A 194 10.75 -2.35 -4.23
N GLN A 195 11.84 -2.24 -3.47
CA GLN A 195 12.53 -0.99 -3.19
C GLN A 195 13.48 -0.62 -4.34
N ALA A 196 13.94 0.63 -4.36
CA ALA A 196 14.84 1.14 -5.41
C ALA A 196 16.17 0.37 -5.50
N ASP A 197 16.62 -0.25 -4.42
CA ASP A 197 17.81 -1.11 -4.38
C ASP A 197 17.55 -2.54 -4.90
N GLY A 198 16.33 -2.83 -5.35
CA GLY A 198 15.88 -4.13 -5.85
C GLY A 198 15.46 -5.12 -4.76
N SER A 199 15.65 -4.79 -3.48
CA SER A 199 15.19 -5.62 -2.37
C SER A 199 13.66 -5.58 -2.22
N LEU A 200 13.10 -6.62 -1.60
CA LEU A 200 11.67 -6.67 -1.34
C LEU A 200 11.37 -6.22 0.09
N LYS A 201 10.45 -5.28 0.25
CA LYS A 201 9.88 -4.87 1.53
C LYS A 201 8.46 -5.41 1.65
N GLY A 202 8.14 -5.96 2.81
CA GLY A 202 6.79 -6.45 3.09
C GLY A 202 6.42 -6.33 4.57
N TYR A 203 5.18 -5.97 4.84
CA TYR A 203 4.61 -5.88 6.18
C TYR A 203 3.09 -6.10 6.11
N GLY A 204 2.49 -6.55 7.20
CA GLY A 204 1.05 -6.73 7.34
C GLY A 204 0.45 -5.96 8.49
N PHE A 205 -0.85 -5.75 8.44
CA PHE A 205 -1.65 -5.20 9.51
C PHE A 205 -2.71 -6.20 9.94
N TYR A 206 -2.84 -6.33 11.26
CA TYR A 206 -3.99 -6.96 11.86
C TYR A 206 -5.19 -6.00 11.76
N THR A 207 -6.26 -6.42 11.10
CA THR A 207 -7.43 -5.55 10.84
C THR A 207 -8.37 -5.47 12.03
N GLY A 208 -8.43 -6.54 12.85
CA GLY A 208 -9.31 -6.64 14.01
C GLY A 208 -10.76 -6.24 13.72
N LYS A 209 -11.26 -5.25 14.47
CA LYS A 209 -12.63 -4.72 14.35
C LYS A 209 -12.72 -3.44 13.50
N ASN A 210 -11.63 -3.06 12.83
CA ASN A 210 -11.65 -1.90 11.94
C ASN A 210 -12.38 -2.29 10.66
N ARG A 211 -13.60 -1.77 10.48
CA ARG A 211 -14.48 -2.12 9.35
C ARG A 211 -13.91 -1.73 7.99
N ASP A 212 -13.24 -0.58 7.93
CA ASP A 212 -12.66 -0.08 6.68
C ASP A 212 -11.44 -0.92 6.27
N TRP A 213 -10.82 -1.59 7.24
CA TRP A 213 -9.65 -2.42 7.01
C TRP A 213 -10.00 -3.88 6.83
N GLU A 214 -10.99 -4.42 7.55
CA GLU A 214 -11.29 -5.85 7.52
C GLU A 214 -11.92 -6.30 6.20
N MET A 215 -12.54 -5.41 5.44
CA MET A 215 -13.22 -5.74 4.18
C MET A 215 -12.24 -5.72 3.00
N VAL A 216 -12.20 -6.82 2.24
CA VAL A 216 -11.39 -6.98 1.03
C VAL A 216 -12.29 -7.42 -0.12
N ASP A 217 -12.05 -6.87 -1.30
CA ASP A 217 -12.79 -7.21 -2.52
C ASP A 217 -12.56 -8.68 -2.92
N VAL A 218 -13.65 -9.35 -3.30
CA VAL A 218 -13.62 -10.72 -3.82
C VAL A 218 -13.59 -10.65 -5.34
N ALA A 219 -12.47 -11.06 -5.93
CA ALA A 219 -12.28 -11.14 -7.37
C ALA A 219 -12.46 -12.59 -7.84
N GLN A 220 -13.25 -12.78 -8.90
CA GLN A 220 -13.54 -14.09 -9.47
C GLN A 220 -12.99 -14.18 -10.89
N PHE A 221 -12.52 -15.36 -11.28
CA PHE A 221 -12.12 -15.61 -12.65
C PHE A 221 -13.33 -15.79 -13.56
N THR A 222 -13.26 -15.14 -14.71
CA THR A 222 -14.26 -15.26 -15.78
C THR A 222 -13.59 -15.79 -17.04
N LEU A 223 -14.26 -16.73 -17.72
CA LEU A 223 -13.77 -17.25 -18.99
C LEU A 223 -13.95 -16.18 -20.09
N ARG A 224 -12.83 -15.71 -20.65
CA ARG A 224 -12.80 -14.81 -21.81
C ARG A 224 -12.03 -15.49 -22.93
N GLY A 225 -12.75 -15.97 -23.95
CA GLY A 225 -12.16 -16.83 -24.97
C GLY A 225 -11.68 -18.13 -24.34
N SER A 226 -10.38 -18.39 -24.40
CA SER A 226 -9.72 -19.57 -23.80
C SER A 226 -9.00 -19.27 -22.48
N GLN A 227 -9.10 -18.05 -21.94
CA GLN A 227 -8.37 -17.61 -20.75
C GLN A 227 -9.31 -17.38 -19.56
N GLN A 228 -8.86 -17.73 -18.37
CA GLN A 228 -9.53 -17.36 -17.13
C GLN A 228 -8.95 -16.02 -16.65
N VAL A 229 -9.78 -14.98 -16.58
CA VAL A 229 -9.34 -13.61 -16.30
C VAL A 229 -10.10 -13.05 -15.10
N ALA A 230 -9.36 -12.55 -14.11
CA ALA A 230 -9.86 -11.75 -13.00
C ALA A 230 -9.46 -10.28 -13.19
N ASP A 231 -10.43 -9.37 -13.13
CA ASP A 231 -10.19 -7.93 -13.17
C ASP A 231 -9.83 -7.44 -11.76
N LEU A 232 -8.67 -6.79 -11.62
CA LEU A 232 -8.15 -6.25 -10.36
C LEU A 232 -8.23 -4.71 -10.32
N GLY A 233 -8.94 -4.12 -11.28
CA GLY A 233 -9.14 -2.68 -11.43
C GLY A 233 -7.90 -1.92 -11.90
N ASP A 234 -8.08 -0.65 -12.24
CA ASP A 234 -7.05 0.27 -12.76
C ASP A 234 -6.28 -0.23 -13.99
N GLY A 235 -6.92 -1.09 -14.79
CA GLY A 235 -6.32 -1.67 -15.98
C GLY A 235 -5.28 -2.76 -15.68
N ILE A 236 -5.38 -3.39 -14.51
CA ILE A 236 -4.61 -4.58 -14.15
C ILE A 236 -5.55 -5.78 -14.15
N GLU A 237 -5.22 -6.79 -14.92
CA GLU A 237 -5.94 -8.05 -14.98
C GLU A 237 -4.99 -9.21 -14.66
N LEU A 238 -5.51 -10.21 -13.98
CA LEU A 238 -4.79 -11.44 -13.67
C LEU A 238 -5.35 -12.57 -14.53
N ILE A 239 -4.48 -13.17 -15.34
CA ILE A 239 -4.76 -14.38 -16.09
C ILE A 239 -4.35 -15.57 -15.23
N TRP A 240 -5.23 -16.56 -15.14
CA TRP A 240 -4.94 -17.86 -14.56
C TRP A 240 -5.05 -18.94 -15.64
N THR A 241 -4.05 -19.81 -15.70
CA THR A 241 -4.07 -20.99 -16.58
C THR A 241 -4.01 -22.22 -15.68
N PRO A 242 -5.08 -23.05 -15.64
CA PRO A 242 -5.09 -24.26 -14.81
C PRO A 242 -4.00 -25.24 -15.26
N ALA A 243 -3.54 -26.10 -14.34
CA ALA A 243 -2.63 -27.19 -14.70
C ALA A 243 -3.39 -28.26 -15.50
N GLU A 244 -2.91 -28.60 -16.71
CA GLU A 244 -3.64 -29.45 -17.68
C GLU A 244 -4.06 -30.83 -17.16
N ASP A 245 -3.32 -31.45 -16.22
CA ASP A 245 -3.61 -32.81 -15.72
C ASP A 245 -3.57 -32.94 -14.18
N GLY A 246 -3.62 -31.84 -13.43
CA GLY A 246 -3.43 -31.87 -11.96
C GLY A 246 -2.04 -32.34 -11.49
N SER A 247 -1.20 -32.80 -12.42
CA SER A 247 0.12 -33.38 -12.22
C SER A 247 1.22 -32.55 -12.89
N ASN A 248 1.03 -31.26 -13.15
CA ASN A 248 2.12 -30.45 -13.71
C ASN A 248 3.24 -30.32 -12.65
N ILE A 249 4.21 -31.23 -12.74
CA ILE A 249 5.32 -31.42 -11.81
C ILE A 249 6.24 -30.17 -11.80
N LEU A 250 6.18 -29.35 -12.85
CA LEU A 250 7.07 -28.20 -13.02
C LEU A 250 6.66 -26.96 -12.23
N GLY A 251 5.43 -26.89 -11.71
CA GLY A 251 4.94 -25.75 -10.94
C GLY A 251 5.09 -24.41 -11.68
N ILE A 252 4.94 -23.30 -10.96
CA ILE A 252 5.30 -21.99 -11.52
C ILE A 252 6.84 -21.92 -11.62
N PRO A 253 7.41 -21.61 -12.80
CA PRO A 253 8.86 -21.57 -12.99
C PRO A 253 9.51 -20.53 -12.07
N ALA A 254 10.73 -20.82 -11.60
CA ALA A 254 11.49 -19.89 -10.77
C ALA A 254 11.86 -18.62 -11.55
N LEU A 255 11.91 -17.49 -10.84
CA LEU A 255 12.40 -16.24 -11.39
C LEU A 255 13.93 -16.22 -11.33
N GLU A 256 14.57 -16.07 -12.49
CA GLU A 256 16.02 -15.97 -12.59
C GLU A 256 16.55 -14.75 -11.84
N ALA A 257 17.57 -14.94 -11.00
CA ALA A 257 18.10 -13.91 -10.10
C ALA A 257 16.99 -13.21 -9.29
N ALA A 258 16.10 -14.00 -8.67
CA ALA A 258 15.03 -13.48 -7.82
C ALA A 258 15.59 -12.72 -6.60
N PRO A 259 14.97 -11.59 -6.20
CA PRO A 259 15.32 -10.92 -4.97
C PRO A 259 14.99 -11.78 -3.74
N GLN A 260 15.66 -11.50 -2.61
CA GLN A 260 15.39 -12.22 -1.37
C GLN A 260 14.00 -11.86 -0.83
N ALA A 261 13.24 -12.89 -0.45
CA ALA A 261 11.93 -12.70 0.16
C ALA A 261 12.04 -12.12 1.58
N PRO A 262 11.22 -11.10 1.92
CA PRO A 262 11.22 -10.52 3.26
C PRO A 262 10.52 -11.46 4.25
N HIS A 263 10.92 -11.36 5.52
CA HIS A 263 10.09 -11.88 6.60
C HIS A 263 8.98 -10.87 6.90
N ILE A 264 7.73 -11.28 6.73
CA ILE A 264 6.58 -10.39 6.92
C ILE A 264 6.03 -10.54 8.34
N TRP A 265 6.07 -9.44 9.09
CA TRP A 265 5.40 -9.29 10.38
C TRP A 265 4.01 -8.66 10.19
N VAL A 266 3.05 -9.11 11.00
CA VAL A 266 1.69 -8.57 11.07
C VAL A 266 1.59 -7.73 12.33
N TYR A 267 1.45 -6.42 12.15
CA TYR A 267 1.46 -5.44 13.22
C TYR A 267 0.03 -5.07 13.64
N PRO A 268 -0.19 -4.81 14.94
CA PRO A 268 -1.42 -4.19 15.39
C PRO A 268 -1.45 -2.71 14.96
N PRO A 269 -2.64 -2.13 14.71
CA PRO A 269 -2.80 -0.74 14.28
C PRO A 269 -2.57 0.23 15.44
N THR A 270 -1.32 0.40 15.84
CA THR A 270 -0.92 1.22 16.99
C THR A 270 0.19 2.18 16.60
N LYS A 271 0.29 3.32 17.30
CA LYS A 271 1.39 4.29 17.10
C LYS A 271 2.80 3.68 17.21
N ALA A 272 2.93 2.57 17.94
CA ALA A 272 4.18 1.82 18.03
C ALA A 272 4.55 1.17 16.69
N ALA A 273 3.58 0.68 15.92
CA ALA A 273 3.81 0.14 14.57
C ALA A 273 4.30 1.23 13.61
N ASP A 274 3.77 2.45 13.68
CA ASP A 274 4.19 3.59 12.85
C ASP A 274 5.66 3.96 13.04
N SER A 275 6.21 3.72 14.23
CA SER A 275 7.62 3.97 14.54
C SER A 275 8.56 2.86 14.03
N ILE A 276 8.02 1.68 13.72
CA ILE A 276 8.77 0.51 13.23
C ILE A 276 8.70 0.44 11.70
N ILE A 277 7.51 0.69 11.13
CA ILE A 277 7.29 0.70 9.69
C ILE A 277 7.53 2.13 9.19
N VAL A 278 8.68 2.37 8.57
CA VAL A 278 8.98 3.69 7.99
C VAL A 278 8.02 3.98 6.84
N ASN A 279 7.22 5.04 6.97
CA ASN A 279 6.17 5.50 6.06
C ASN A 279 5.20 4.38 5.66
N PRO A 280 4.36 3.91 6.59
CA PRO A 280 3.40 2.85 6.31
C PRO A 280 2.32 3.35 5.35
N VAL A 281 1.93 2.47 4.43
CA VAL A 281 0.78 2.64 3.54
C VAL A 281 -0.30 1.70 4.08
N TYR A 282 -1.45 2.25 4.43
CA TYR A 282 -2.50 1.52 5.14
C TYR A 282 -3.53 0.95 4.17
N PRO A 283 -4.22 -0.15 4.54
CA PRO A 283 -5.43 -0.52 3.81
C PRO A 283 -6.43 0.65 3.81
N PRO A 284 -7.15 0.91 2.69
CA PRO A 284 -7.15 0.19 1.41
C PRO A 284 -6.24 0.82 0.33
N GLU A 285 -5.20 1.57 0.70
CA GLU A 285 -4.32 2.34 -0.22
C GLU A 285 -3.43 1.46 -1.14
N TYR A 286 -3.56 0.14 -1.05
CA TYR A 286 -2.87 -0.82 -1.92
C TYR A 286 -3.86 -1.86 -2.45
N LYS A 287 -3.51 -2.47 -3.59
CA LYS A 287 -4.37 -3.42 -4.29
C LYS A 287 -4.24 -4.82 -3.71
N ASP A 288 -5.28 -5.26 -3.02
CA ASP A 288 -5.40 -6.61 -2.52
C ASP A 288 -6.81 -7.17 -2.71
N PHE A 289 -6.89 -8.49 -2.86
CA PHE A 289 -8.12 -9.17 -3.23
C PHE A 289 -8.18 -10.56 -2.59
N ILE A 290 -9.38 -11.08 -2.43
CA ILE A 290 -9.60 -12.51 -2.25
C ILE A 290 -9.93 -13.08 -3.62
N LEU A 291 -9.04 -13.90 -4.16
CA LEU A 291 -9.26 -14.62 -5.41
C LEU A 291 -10.05 -15.89 -5.18
N VAL A 292 -11.15 -16.03 -5.90
CA VAL A 292 -11.98 -17.24 -5.91
C VAL A 292 -11.89 -17.88 -7.30
N PHE A 293 -11.38 -19.12 -7.33
CA PHE A 293 -11.24 -19.93 -8.55
C PHE A 293 -12.57 -20.57 -8.95
N PRO A 294 -12.72 -20.98 -10.22
CA PRO A 294 -13.90 -21.73 -10.67
C PRO A 294 -14.15 -22.97 -9.80
N ALA A 295 -15.42 -23.28 -9.48
CA ALA A 295 -15.77 -24.31 -8.50
C ALA A 295 -15.20 -25.71 -8.84
N ASP A 296 -15.13 -26.05 -10.12
CA ASP A 296 -14.67 -27.36 -10.58
C ASP A 296 -13.14 -27.47 -10.72
N SER A 297 -12.39 -26.41 -10.32
CA SER A 297 -10.93 -26.38 -10.45
C SER A 297 -10.18 -27.19 -9.38
N GLY A 298 -10.82 -27.43 -8.23
CA GLY A 298 -10.15 -28.00 -7.05
C GLY A 298 -9.10 -27.07 -6.42
N VAL A 299 -9.04 -25.79 -6.83
CA VAL A 299 -8.09 -24.80 -6.31
C VAL A 299 -8.77 -23.94 -5.25
N LEU A 300 -8.22 -23.95 -4.03
CA LEU A 300 -8.76 -23.18 -2.91
C LEU A 300 -8.60 -21.67 -3.13
N PRO A 301 -9.54 -20.83 -2.65
CA PRO A 301 -9.41 -19.39 -2.65
C PRO A 301 -8.15 -18.90 -1.93
N VAL A 302 -7.55 -17.83 -2.43
CA VAL A 302 -6.33 -17.22 -1.87
C VAL A 302 -6.48 -15.72 -1.70
N TYR A 303 -5.79 -15.15 -0.72
CA TYR A 303 -5.65 -13.70 -0.63
C TYR A 303 -4.44 -13.26 -1.45
N ILE A 304 -4.58 -12.20 -2.24
CA ILE A 304 -3.49 -11.67 -3.06
C ILE A 304 -3.25 -10.20 -2.81
N VAL A 305 -2.03 -9.76 -3.07
CA VAL A 305 -1.64 -8.35 -3.15
C VAL A 305 -0.87 -8.15 -4.43
N VAL A 306 -1.20 -7.11 -5.18
CA VAL A 306 -0.54 -6.79 -6.45
C VAL A 306 0.15 -5.44 -6.34
N SER A 307 1.45 -5.43 -6.66
CA SER A 307 2.28 -4.24 -6.78
C SER A 307 2.83 -4.20 -8.21
N VAL A 308 2.63 -3.09 -8.92
CA VAL A 308 3.06 -2.89 -10.30
C VAL A 308 4.03 -1.71 -10.34
N SER A 309 5.16 -1.88 -11.02
CA SER A 309 6.15 -0.81 -11.16
C SER A 309 5.59 0.36 -11.95
N GLY A 310 5.83 1.59 -11.48
CA GLY A 310 5.35 2.81 -12.12
C GLY A 310 3.95 3.26 -11.73
N ARG A 311 3.28 2.64 -10.75
CA ARG A 311 2.10 3.23 -10.10
C ARG A 311 2.15 3.06 -8.59
N ARG A 312 2.39 4.16 -7.87
CA ARG A 312 1.79 4.35 -6.54
C ARG A 312 0.31 4.61 -6.77
N VAL A 313 -0.54 3.66 -6.39
CA VAL A 313 -2.00 3.78 -6.47
C VAL A 313 -2.43 5.05 -5.72
N PRO A 314 -3.08 6.03 -6.38
CA PRO A 314 -3.82 7.05 -5.67
C PRO A 314 -5.01 6.40 -4.96
N ASN A 315 -5.12 6.56 -3.64
CA ASN A 315 -6.34 6.16 -2.93
C ASN A 315 -7.44 7.22 -3.17
N PRO A 316 -8.69 6.85 -3.52
CA PRO A 316 -9.79 7.81 -3.67
C PRO A 316 -10.18 8.56 -2.39
N ASP A 317 -9.73 8.10 -1.22
CA ASP A 317 -10.16 8.63 0.09
C ASP A 317 -9.10 9.51 0.80
N HIS A 318 -8.01 9.86 0.11
CA HIS A 318 -7.11 10.94 0.53
C HIS A 318 -6.94 11.90 -0.65
N ASP A 319 -7.34 13.17 -0.46
CA ASP A 319 -7.22 14.25 -1.47
C ASP A 319 -5.78 14.55 -1.90
N TYR A 320 -4.78 13.73 -1.51
CA TYR A 320 -3.37 14.00 -1.76
C TYR A 320 -2.54 12.77 -2.15
N HIS A 321 -1.90 12.85 -3.32
CA HIS A 321 -0.84 12.00 -3.81
C HIS A 321 0.49 12.28 -3.07
N SER A 322 1.15 11.22 -2.60
CA SER A 322 2.52 11.31 -2.09
C SER A 322 3.50 11.70 -3.19
N ALA A 323 4.51 12.48 -2.83
CA ALA A 323 5.54 12.88 -3.77
C ALA A 323 6.40 11.67 -4.19
N PRO A 324 6.82 11.60 -5.46
CA PRO A 324 7.77 10.60 -5.91
C PRO A 324 9.15 10.88 -5.33
N GLU A 325 9.97 9.84 -5.19
CA GLU A 325 11.41 10.01 -5.01
C GLU A 325 12.06 10.48 -6.32
N THR A 326 13.27 11.04 -6.24
CA THR A 326 13.94 11.66 -7.41
C THR A 326 14.14 10.65 -8.53
N GLU A 327 14.46 9.41 -8.17
CA GLU A 327 14.71 8.28 -9.07
C GLU A 327 13.43 7.78 -9.76
N GLU A 328 12.26 8.05 -9.17
CA GLU A 328 10.96 7.69 -9.73
C GLU A 328 10.50 8.69 -10.81
N ILE A 329 11.14 9.86 -10.93
CA ILE A 329 10.84 10.87 -11.94
C ILE A 329 11.57 10.54 -13.26
N THR A 330 11.06 9.53 -13.98
CA THR A 330 11.69 9.05 -15.22
C THR A 330 11.45 9.96 -16.43
N GLY A 331 10.44 10.82 -16.37
CA GLY A 331 10.08 11.73 -17.46
C GLY A 331 11.09 12.85 -17.70
N PHE A 332 11.98 13.09 -16.73
CA PHE A 332 12.94 14.19 -16.74
C PHE A 332 14.33 13.68 -16.33
N LEU A 333 15.25 13.61 -17.29
CA LEU A 333 16.60 13.12 -17.04
C LEU A 333 17.42 14.13 -16.21
N GLY A 334 18.03 13.64 -15.13
CA GLY A 334 19.02 14.37 -14.35
C GLY A 334 18.43 15.46 -13.45
N LEU A 335 17.19 15.29 -12.98
CA LEU A 335 16.66 16.10 -11.89
C LEU A 335 17.49 15.90 -10.62
N LYS A 336 17.62 16.98 -9.84
CA LYS A 336 18.28 16.97 -8.54
C LYS A 336 17.34 17.55 -7.49
N GLU A 337 17.31 16.96 -6.31
CA GLU A 337 16.58 17.56 -5.18
C GLU A 337 17.07 18.97 -4.91
N ALA A 338 16.12 19.86 -4.65
CA ALA A 338 16.38 21.24 -4.32
C ALA A 338 15.73 21.59 -2.98
N LYS A 339 16.25 22.62 -2.33
CA LYS A 339 15.72 23.08 -1.04
C LYS A 339 14.23 23.46 -1.18
N LYS A 340 13.38 22.81 -0.39
CA LYS A 340 11.93 23.09 -0.30
C LYS A 340 11.73 24.53 0.19
N LYS A 341 10.89 25.31 -0.51
CA LYS A 341 10.60 26.73 -0.15
C LYS A 341 9.12 27.10 -0.19
N THR A 342 8.34 26.52 -1.11
CA THR A 342 6.92 26.85 -1.26
C THR A 342 6.08 26.12 -0.19
N PRO A 343 5.24 26.82 0.59
CA PRO A 343 4.34 26.18 1.55
C PRO A 343 3.25 25.32 0.87
N ARG A 344 2.83 24.25 1.54
CA ARG A 344 1.62 23.48 1.17
C ARG A 344 0.36 24.24 1.58
N GLN A 345 -0.67 24.18 0.74
CA GLN A 345 -1.96 24.80 1.02
C GLN A 345 -2.65 24.00 2.15
N GLY A 346 -3.07 24.66 3.23
CA GLY A 346 -3.67 24.00 4.41
C GLY A 346 -2.76 23.78 5.61
N GLY A 347 -1.47 24.16 5.54
CA GLY A 347 -0.58 24.16 6.71
C GLY A 347 -0.10 22.78 7.11
N GLY A 348 0.92 22.26 6.40
CA GLY A 348 1.49 20.92 6.65
C GLY A 348 2.92 20.76 6.15
N GLY A 349 3.69 21.85 6.09
CA GLY A 349 5.07 21.86 5.61
C GLY A 349 5.25 22.48 4.22
N LEU A 350 6.37 22.15 3.57
CA LEU A 350 6.78 22.70 2.27
C LEU A 350 6.58 21.67 1.14
N ARG A 351 6.43 22.14 -0.10
CA ARG A 351 6.34 21.30 -1.30
C ARG A 351 7.69 20.66 -1.59
N GLU A 352 7.67 19.41 -2.04
CA GLU A 352 8.86 18.77 -2.61
C GLU A 352 9.31 19.53 -3.85
N ARG A 353 10.62 19.61 -4.06
CA ARG A 353 11.20 20.47 -5.09
C ARG A 353 12.43 19.84 -5.73
N TRP A 354 12.50 19.94 -7.05
CA TRP A 354 13.65 19.55 -7.86
C TRP A 354 14.08 20.68 -8.78
N ILE A 355 15.29 20.57 -9.30
CA ILE A 355 15.83 21.45 -10.34
C ILE A 355 16.45 20.60 -11.45
N ASP A 356 16.30 21.06 -12.69
CA ASP A 356 16.97 20.40 -13.82
C ASP A 356 18.49 20.52 -13.74
N ALA A 357 19.19 19.62 -14.42
CA ALA A 357 20.66 19.62 -14.47
C ALA A 357 21.26 20.96 -14.93
N LYS A 358 20.49 21.75 -15.70
CA LYS A 358 20.90 23.06 -16.24
C LYS A 358 20.56 24.24 -15.32
N GLY A 359 19.84 24.04 -14.22
CA GLY A 359 19.42 25.09 -13.30
C GLY A 359 18.40 26.09 -13.87
N ARG A 360 17.70 25.75 -14.96
CA ARG A 360 16.77 26.63 -15.69
C ARG A 360 15.32 26.43 -15.28
N THR A 361 14.98 25.23 -14.81
CA THR A 361 13.61 24.85 -14.48
C THR A 361 13.55 24.22 -13.10
N ILE A 362 12.64 24.74 -12.28
CA ILE A 362 12.28 24.21 -10.96
C ILE A 362 11.00 23.38 -11.13
N TYR A 363 10.95 22.23 -10.50
CA TYR A 363 9.76 21.38 -10.46
C TYR A 363 9.29 21.25 -9.02
N GLU A 364 8.00 21.38 -8.78
CA GLU A 364 7.39 21.13 -7.47
C GLU A 364 6.29 20.09 -7.57
N TRP A 365 6.16 19.23 -6.55
CA TRP A 365 5.09 18.25 -6.51
C TRP A 365 3.75 18.90 -6.19
N ASP A 366 2.75 18.68 -7.06
CA ASP A 366 1.36 18.96 -6.76
C ASP A 366 0.71 17.71 -6.17
N SER A 367 0.65 17.67 -4.83
CA SER A 367 0.05 16.55 -4.14
C SER A 367 -1.45 16.41 -4.43
N LEU A 368 -2.17 17.46 -4.84
CA LEU A 368 -3.60 17.32 -5.11
C LEU A 368 -3.88 16.54 -6.40
N HIS A 369 -2.98 16.64 -7.39
CA HIS A 369 -3.20 16.10 -8.73
C HIS A 369 -2.18 15.03 -9.15
N GLY A 370 -1.13 14.80 -8.34
CA GLY A 370 -0.14 13.76 -8.62
C GLY A 370 0.80 14.09 -9.79
N GLU A 371 1.10 15.38 -10.00
CA GLU A 371 1.85 15.88 -11.15
C GLU A 371 2.99 16.83 -10.75
N LEU A 372 3.95 17.01 -11.65
CA LEU A 372 5.03 18.00 -11.49
C LEU A 372 4.62 19.33 -12.08
N GLU A 373 4.60 20.35 -11.24
CA GLU A 373 4.41 21.73 -11.63
C GLU A 373 5.76 22.37 -11.96
N ALA A 374 5.96 22.77 -13.21
CA ALA A 374 7.23 23.33 -13.66
C ALA A 374 7.21 24.86 -13.62
N TYR A 375 8.32 25.44 -13.19
CA TYR A 375 8.52 26.88 -13.06
C TYR A 375 9.87 27.30 -13.62
N ARG A 376 9.91 28.46 -14.28
CA ARG A 376 11.16 29.04 -14.77
C ARG A 376 12.01 29.54 -13.60
N ALA A 377 13.25 29.06 -13.49
CA ALA A 377 14.12 29.42 -12.37
C ALA A 377 14.50 30.91 -12.32
N SER A 378 14.47 31.62 -13.46
CA SER A 378 14.86 33.04 -13.54
C SER A 378 13.84 34.01 -12.95
N ASP A 379 12.54 33.70 -13.04
CA ASP A 379 11.47 34.63 -12.64
C ASP A 379 10.30 33.97 -11.90
N GLY A 380 10.32 32.64 -11.77
CA GLY A 380 9.30 31.86 -11.09
C GLY A 380 7.99 31.75 -11.86
N SER A 381 7.97 32.04 -13.17
CA SER A 381 6.79 31.89 -14.02
C SER A 381 6.41 30.42 -14.20
N HIS A 382 5.12 30.10 -14.13
CA HIS A 382 4.62 28.74 -14.34
C HIS A 382 4.75 28.34 -15.82
N LEU A 383 5.27 27.13 -16.07
CA LEU A 383 5.55 26.57 -17.39
C LEU A 383 4.57 25.44 -17.77
N GLY A 384 3.68 25.03 -16.87
CA GLY A 384 2.72 23.95 -17.08
C GLY A 384 2.91 22.83 -16.05
N SER A 385 1.96 21.89 -16.07
CA SER A 385 2.07 20.65 -15.30
C SER A 385 2.48 19.50 -16.20
N PHE A 386 3.19 18.53 -15.62
CA PHE A 386 3.82 17.44 -16.34
C PHE A 386 3.68 16.13 -15.59
N ASP A 387 3.50 15.06 -16.36
CA ASP A 387 3.53 13.70 -15.86
C ASP A 387 4.98 13.33 -15.49
N HIS A 388 5.20 12.89 -14.25
CA HIS A 388 6.53 12.63 -13.71
C HIS A 388 7.21 11.39 -14.32
N LEU A 389 6.43 10.45 -14.88
CA LEU A 389 6.95 9.21 -15.45
C LEU A 389 7.31 9.38 -16.93
N THR A 390 6.47 10.07 -17.68
CA THR A 390 6.57 10.19 -19.14
C THR A 390 7.16 11.53 -19.60
N GLY A 391 7.15 12.55 -18.73
CA GLY A 391 7.58 13.91 -19.06
C GLY A 391 6.62 14.65 -19.99
N LYS A 392 5.45 14.06 -20.31
CA LYS A 392 4.44 14.70 -21.14
C LYS A 392 3.77 15.83 -20.38
N GLN A 393 3.54 16.93 -21.10
CA GLN A 393 2.79 18.05 -20.57
C GLN A 393 1.31 17.67 -20.42
N ILE A 394 0.75 17.93 -19.24
CA ILE A 394 -0.66 17.71 -18.91
C ILE A 394 -1.40 19.03 -19.15
N ASP A 395 -1.04 20.08 -18.40
CA ASP A 395 -1.61 21.42 -18.56
C ASP A 395 -0.62 22.46 -19.12
N PRO A 396 -1.13 23.45 -19.90
CA PRO A 396 -0.33 24.56 -20.38
C PRO A 396 0.05 25.56 -19.27
N PRO A 397 1.02 26.47 -19.54
CA PRO A 397 1.39 27.57 -18.63
C PRO A 397 0.18 28.40 -18.15
N LYS A 398 0.08 28.61 -16.84
CA LYS A 398 -0.97 29.43 -16.20
C LYS A 398 -0.39 30.78 -15.75
N LYS A 399 -0.80 31.88 -16.40
CA LYS A 399 -0.23 33.23 -16.18
C LYS A 399 -0.36 33.77 -14.76
N ASN A 400 -1.35 33.30 -14.01
CA ASN A 400 -1.63 33.70 -12.62
C ASN A 400 -0.90 32.83 -11.58
N ARG A 401 -0.19 31.76 -11.98
CA ARG A 401 0.56 30.87 -11.09
C ARG A 401 2.05 31.21 -11.17
N SER A 402 2.69 31.44 -10.02
CA SER A 402 4.11 31.78 -9.94
C SER A 402 4.70 31.48 -8.56
N ILE A 403 5.96 31.05 -8.54
CA ILE A 403 6.77 30.85 -7.33
C ILE A 403 7.82 31.94 -7.11
N LYS A 404 7.68 33.12 -7.74
CA LYS A 404 8.68 34.21 -7.65
C LYS A 404 9.07 34.57 -6.20
N LYS A 405 8.12 34.48 -5.27
CA LYS A 405 8.34 34.73 -3.83
C LYS A 405 9.20 33.66 -3.13
N TYR A 406 9.41 32.51 -3.79
CA TYR A 406 10.01 31.30 -3.24
C TYR A 406 11.15 30.76 -4.12
N LEU A 407 11.74 31.58 -5.00
CA LEU A 407 12.91 31.18 -5.81
C LEU A 407 14.12 30.87 -4.93
#